data_AF-A0A671TQP8-F1
#
_entry.id   AF-A0A671TQP8-F1
#
_cell.length_a   1.000
_cell.length_b   1.000
_cell.length_c   1.000
_cell.angle_alpha   90.00
_cell.angle_beta   90.00
_cell.angle_gamma   90.00
#
_symmetry.space_group_name_H-M   'P 1'
#
loop_
_entity.id
_entity.type
_entity.pdbx_description
1 polymer ?
#
loop_
_entity_poly.entity_id
_entity_poly.type
_entity_poly.pdbx_seq_one_letter_code
_entity_poly.pdbx_strand_id
1 'polypeptide(L)'
;MSADRQEQEDELLALHSIFGSDEFLRDESKFGGDLRVCVELPAAFTVALKEGETLSQYEISFLPPLLLTFELPEDYPSSSPPSFTLTCSWLTHSQLSALSAQLTDLYQATGGAVVLFSWVQFIKEDALRFLGIDSLLELPSGEHSTLNCSQDSLDVALSEPKNNKHTPATGPTDTQSLDLSALSLEAEQTLQTSEIKADCQDDQSKQIKQEDFLNEGSVLLTSSSSGPPDKTEQGAASLPRESPPNGDQTLSGFSLTPSQALLSQILIYDAAQQQKQFATTVFDCGVCFQGLLGLDCVQLPECGHIFCRACLSQFCKLQITEGSVQGVTCPEADCKAAPTPAQVRSLVGEELFSRYDRLLLQKTLDCMADVVYCPRQSCGSPVIWDRSGTAAMCTVCSFAFCVACKKTYHGTEDCQGKKILTENDAQQTSAGLPQSQEGLEALWDDYASGSKQRKQLLESRYGRKTMQLSVGECLSEQWVDINSKNCPYCFSRIQKDGGCIVMTCSRCMRMFCWSCLTKLSSHSGDGHFDDGRCDSYSYDF
;
A
#
# COMPACT_ATOMS: atom_id res chain seq x y z
N MET A 1 28.30 -55.52 -6.93
CA MET A 1 27.28 -54.69 -7.60
C MET A 1 27.42 -54.94 -9.09
N SER A 2 26.33 -55.06 -9.85
CA SER A 2 26.41 -55.08 -11.32
C SER A 2 27.02 -53.76 -11.79
N ALA A 3 27.67 -53.74 -12.96
CA ALA A 3 28.17 -52.50 -13.56
C ALA A 3 27.03 -51.47 -13.71
N ASP A 4 25.87 -51.95 -14.17
CA ASP A 4 24.61 -51.21 -14.27
C ASP A 4 24.20 -50.52 -12.96
N ARG A 5 24.25 -51.24 -11.83
CA ARG A 5 23.87 -50.66 -10.53
C ARG A 5 24.82 -49.55 -10.08
N GLN A 6 26.11 -49.66 -10.37
CA GLN A 6 27.05 -48.58 -10.07
C GLN A 6 26.74 -47.34 -10.92
N GLU A 7 26.48 -47.53 -12.22
CA GLU A 7 26.13 -46.44 -13.13
C GLU A 7 24.81 -45.76 -12.75
N GLN A 8 23.82 -46.52 -12.26
CA GLN A 8 22.58 -45.97 -11.70
C GLN A 8 22.82 -45.09 -10.48
N GLU A 9 23.62 -45.56 -9.52
CA GLU A 9 23.94 -44.78 -8.31
C GLU A 9 24.70 -43.50 -8.70
N ASP A 10 25.66 -43.61 -9.61
CA ASP A 10 26.45 -42.47 -10.10
C ASP A 10 25.57 -41.44 -10.84
N GLU A 11 24.62 -41.88 -11.69
CA GLU A 11 23.68 -40.99 -12.39
C GLU A 11 22.76 -40.26 -11.39
N LEU A 12 22.19 -40.96 -10.41
CA LEU A 12 21.32 -40.34 -9.41
C LEU A 12 22.07 -39.35 -8.52
N LEU A 13 23.33 -39.66 -8.17
CA LEU A 13 24.20 -38.74 -7.44
C LEU A 13 24.54 -37.49 -8.26
N ALA A 14 24.81 -37.66 -9.57
CA ALA A 14 25.04 -36.55 -10.47
C ALA A 14 23.79 -35.65 -10.56
N LEU A 15 22.60 -36.22 -10.73
CA LEU A 15 21.34 -35.47 -10.74
C LEU A 15 21.13 -34.69 -9.45
N HIS A 16 21.37 -35.30 -8.29
CA HIS A 16 21.24 -34.63 -6.98
C HIS A 16 22.24 -33.48 -6.79
N SER A 17 23.40 -33.52 -7.46
CA SER A 17 24.37 -32.44 -7.41
C SER A 17 24.09 -31.32 -8.42
N ILE A 18 23.44 -31.64 -9.54
CA ILE A 18 23.16 -30.68 -10.62
C ILE A 18 21.88 -29.90 -10.33
N PHE A 19 20.84 -30.59 -9.87
CA PHE A 19 19.51 -30.04 -9.66
C PHE A 19 19.26 -29.69 -8.20
N GLY A 20 18.52 -28.60 -7.97
CA GLY A 20 18.09 -28.22 -6.62
C GLY A 20 17.20 -29.28 -5.99
N SER A 21 17.09 -29.27 -4.66
CA SER A 21 16.17 -30.16 -3.92
C SER A 21 14.70 -29.95 -4.27
N ASP A 22 14.35 -28.80 -4.86
CA ASP A 22 13.01 -28.50 -5.39
C ASP A 22 12.80 -29.00 -6.83
N GLU A 23 13.87 -29.32 -7.54
CA GLU A 23 13.85 -29.80 -8.93
C GLU A 23 13.97 -31.32 -9.03
N PHE A 24 14.76 -31.96 -8.16
CA PHE A 24 14.93 -33.41 -8.13
C PHE A 24 14.63 -33.99 -6.73
N LEU A 25 13.68 -34.92 -6.68
CA LEU A 25 13.33 -35.68 -5.49
C LEU A 25 13.61 -37.16 -5.73
N ARG A 26 14.64 -37.68 -5.05
CA ARG A 26 14.98 -39.11 -5.10
C ARG A 26 14.04 -39.92 -4.21
N ASP A 27 13.56 -41.06 -4.71
CA ASP A 27 12.89 -42.06 -3.88
C ASP A 27 13.93 -42.82 -3.04
N GLU A 28 13.82 -42.81 -1.71
CA GLU A 28 14.75 -43.52 -0.83
C GLU A 28 14.51 -45.04 -0.82
N SER A 29 13.33 -45.49 -1.23
CA SER A 29 12.90 -46.89 -1.19
C SER A 29 13.18 -47.65 -2.48
N LYS A 30 13.39 -46.95 -3.59
CA LYS A 30 13.59 -47.51 -4.93
C LYS A 30 14.65 -46.75 -5.72
N PHE A 31 15.18 -47.35 -6.78
CA PHE A 31 16.01 -46.63 -7.76
C PHE A 31 15.11 -45.78 -8.66
N GLY A 32 14.59 -44.68 -8.16
CA GLY A 32 13.68 -43.81 -8.90
C GLY A 32 13.61 -42.41 -8.31
N GLY A 33 12.79 -41.57 -8.93
CA GLY A 33 12.58 -40.21 -8.45
C GLY A 33 11.70 -39.38 -9.37
N ASP A 34 11.51 -38.13 -8.95
CA ASP A 34 10.73 -37.12 -9.62
C ASP A 34 11.64 -35.97 -10.05
N LEU A 35 11.57 -35.61 -11.34
CA LEU A 35 12.27 -34.47 -11.94
C LEU A 35 11.26 -33.43 -12.39
N ARG A 36 11.34 -32.22 -11.84
CA ARG A 36 10.55 -31.05 -12.25
C ARG A 36 11.37 -30.21 -13.22
N VAL A 37 11.07 -30.33 -14.49
CA VAL A 37 11.82 -29.67 -15.56
C VAL A 37 11.10 -28.39 -16.00
N CYS A 38 11.74 -27.24 -15.75
CA CYS A 38 11.28 -25.96 -16.28
C CYS A 38 11.76 -25.80 -17.72
N VAL A 39 10.82 -25.59 -18.64
CA VAL A 39 11.11 -25.43 -20.06
C VAL A 39 11.58 -24.01 -20.35
N GLU A 40 12.62 -23.84 -21.15
CA GLU A 40 13.12 -22.52 -21.55
C GLU A 40 12.21 -21.91 -22.62
N LEU A 41 11.70 -20.70 -22.34
CA LEU A 41 10.83 -19.98 -23.27
C LEU A 41 11.62 -18.99 -24.13
N PRO A 42 11.29 -18.87 -25.43
CA PRO A 42 11.78 -17.78 -26.26
C PRO A 42 11.34 -16.40 -25.75
N ALA A 43 12.05 -15.35 -26.17
CA ALA A 43 11.66 -13.98 -25.85
C ALA A 43 10.26 -13.65 -26.40
N ALA A 44 9.45 -12.94 -25.62
CA ALA A 44 8.07 -12.58 -25.94
C ALA A 44 7.15 -13.79 -26.22
N PHE A 45 7.20 -14.80 -25.36
CA PHE A 45 6.31 -15.95 -25.43
C PHE A 45 4.90 -15.60 -24.97
N THR A 46 3.88 -16.04 -25.70
CA THR A 46 2.48 -15.71 -25.41
C THR A 46 1.62 -16.94 -25.17
N VAL A 47 0.72 -16.85 -24.20
CA VAL A 47 -0.34 -17.84 -23.95
C VAL A 47 -1.66 -17.22 -24.36
N ALA A 48 -2.42 -17.96 -25.17
CA ALA A 48 -3.73 -17.52 -25.63
C ALA A 48 -4.83 -18.47 -25.18
N LEU A 49 -5.96 -17.88 -24.77
CA LEU A 49 -7.19 -18.59 -24.50
C LEU A 49 -8.30 -18.02 -25.38
N LYS A 50 -8.92 -18.91 -26.16
CA LYS A 50 -10.06 -18.60 -27.02
C LYS A 50 -11.37 -18.95 -26.33
N GLU A 51 -12.15 -17.92 -26.03
CA GLU A 51 -13.48 -18.01 -25.43
C GLU A 51 -14.51 -17.45 -26.42
N GLY A 52 -15.20 -18.37 -27.13
CA GLY A 52 -16.13 -17.98 -28.19
C GLY A 52 -15.45 -17.18 -29.31
N GLU A 53 -15.85 -15.93 -29.47
CA GLU A 53 -15.27 -14.97 -30.44
C GLU A 53 -14.09 -14.16 -29.87
N THR A 54 -13.91 -14.17 -28.54
CA THR A 54 -12.85 -13.40 -27.88
C THR A 54 -11.58 -14.23 -27.73
N LEU A 55 -10.46 -13.64 -28.11
CA LEU A 55 -9.13 -14.23 -27.95
C LEU A 55 -8.34 -13.36 -26.99
N SER A 56 -8.02 -13.90 -25.82
CA SER A 56 -7.19 -13.26 -24.80
C SER A 56 -5.76 -13.75 -24.95
N GLN A 57 -4.79 -12.83 -24.89
CA GLN A 57 -3.36 -13.13 -25.02
C GLN A 57 -2.60 -12.51 -23.85
N TYR A 58 -1.64 -13.25 -23.32
CA TYR A 58 -0.80 -12.84 -22.20
C TYR A 58 0.65 -13.20 -22.51
N GLU A 59 1.54 -12.24 -22.35
CA GLU A 59 2.99 -12.47 -22.44
C GLU A 59 3.49 -13.05 -21.10
N ILE A 60 4.26 -14.13 -21.16
CA ILE A 60 4.82 -14.81 -20.00
C ILE A 60 6.31 -15.07 -20.20
N SER A 61 7.04 -15.21 -19.10
CA SER A 61 8.46 -15.57 -19.08
C SER A 61 8.72 -16.97 -18.53
N PHE A 62 7.75 -17.57 -17.81
CA PHE A 62 7.88 -18.89 -17.20
C PHE A 62 6.61 -19.75 -17.36
N LEU A 63 6.79 -21.04 -17.66
CA LEU A 63 5.73 -22.04 -17.64
C LEU A 63 5.86 -22.98 -16.42
N PRO A 64 4.75 -23.51 -15.89
CA PRO A 64 4.79 -24.55 -14.87
C PRO A 64 5.66 -25.74 -15.32
N PRO A 65 6.44 -26.36 -14.41
CA PRO A 65 7.39 -27.39 -14.77
C PRO A 65 6.68 -28.65 -15.26
N LEU A 66 7.30 -29.34 -16.20
CA LEU A 66 6.93 -30.69 -16.57
C LEU A 66 7.48 -31.66 -15.52
N LEU A 67 6.63 -32.55 -15.01
CA LEU A 67 7.04 -33.56 -14.04
C LEU A 67 7.32 -34.89 -14.75
N LEU A 68 8.58 -35.31 -14.69
CA LEU A 68 9.09 -36.61 -15.14
C LEU A 68 9.30 -37.49 -13.90
N THR A 69 8.40 -38.45 -13.70
CA THR A 69 8.56 -39.49 -12.68
C THR A 69 9.18 -40.71 -13.34
N PHE A 70 10.24 -41.27 -12.76
CA PHE A 70 10.95 -42.42 -13.33
C PHE A 70 11.33 -43.47 -12.28
N GLU A 71 11.39 -44.73 -12.71
CA GLU A 71 11.97 -45.85 -11.97
C GLU A 71 12.96 -46.60 -12.88
N LEU A 72 14.15 -46.87 -12.35
CA LEU A 72 15.25 -47.55 -13.01
C LEU A 72 15.16 -49.07 -12.75
N PRO A 73 15.07 -49.90 -13.80
CA PRO A 73 15.11 -51.35 -13.67
C PRO A 73 16.54 -51.86 -13.38
N GLU A 74 16.68 -53.10 -12.91
CA GLU A 74 18.00 -53.65 -12.50
C GLU A 74 19.03 -53.77 -13.64
N ASP A 75 18.57 -53.79 -14.88
CA ASP A 75 19.35 -53.99 -16.12
C ASP A 75 19.56 -52.69 -16.92
N TYR A 76 19.18 -51.54 -16.37
CA TYR A 76 19.52 -50.21 -16.91
C TYR A 76 20.93 -49.77 -16.44
N PRO A 77 21.76 -49.15 -17.29
CA PRO A 77 21.45 -48.64 -18.62
C PRO A 77 21.74 -49.61 -19.78
N SER A 78 22.30 -50.80 -19.52
CA SER A 78 22.78 -51.68 -20.60
C SER A 78 21.69 -52.30 -21.49
N SER A 79 20.53 -52.65 -20.93
CA SER A 79 19.54 -53.50 -21.62
C SER A 79 18.15 -52.89 -21.76
N SER A 80 17.65 -52.20 -20.75
CA SER A 80 16.28 -51.65 -20.75
C SER A 80 16.24 -50.17 -20.32
N PRO A 81 15.35 -49.36 -20.91
CA PRO A 81 15.20 -47.95 -20.53
C PRO A 81 14.58 -47.79 -19.14
N PRO A 82 14.73 -46.60 -18.53
CA PRO A 82 13.94 -46.22 -17.36
C PRO A 82 12.45 -46.35 -17.68
N SER A 83 11.67 -46.87 -16.73
CA SER A 83 10.22 -46.73 -16.79
C SER A 83 9.87 -45.32 -16.34
N PHE A 84 9.02 -44.59 -17.08
CA PHE A 84 8.74 -43.20 -16.76
C PHE A 84 7.31 -42.78 -17.11
N THR A 85 6.85 -41.71 -16.46
CA THR A 85 5.60 -41.01 -16.73
C THR A 85 5.86 -39.51 -16.84
N LEU A 86 5.38 -38.89 -17.92
CA LEU A 86 5.41 -37.44 -18.10
C LEU A 86 4.05 -36.86 -17.74
N THR A 87 4.04 -35.86 -16.87
CA THR A 87 2.82 -35.11 -16.51
C THR A 87 3.04 -33.61 -16.71
N CYS A 88 2.05 -32.96 -17.30
CA CYS A 88 2.08 -31.54 -17.61
C CYS A 88 0.66 -31.00 -17.63
N SER A 89 0.44 -29.81 -17.06
CA SER A 89 -0.89 -29.19 -17.02
C SER A 89 -1.24 -28.47 -18.33
N TRP A 90 -0.25 -28.08 -19.12
CA TRP A 90 -0.41 -27.21 -20.28
C TRP A 90 -0.18 -27.88 -21.64
N LEU A 91 0.20 -29.17 -21.66
CA LEU A 91 0.32 -29.97 -22.87
C LEU A 91 -0.87 -30.93 -23.02
N THR A 92 -1.25 -31.19 -24.28
CA THR A 92 -2.26 -32.20 -24.61
C THR A 92 -1.69 -33.62 -24.50
N HIS A 93 -2.58 -34.62 -24.36
CA HIS A 93 -2.17 -36.03 -24.30
C HIS A 93 -1.40 -36.48 -25.55
N SER A 94 -1.75 -35.98 -26.74
CA SER A 94 -1.02 -36.30 -27.98
C SER A 94 0.40 -35.73 -27.97
N GLN A 95 0.58 -34.50 -27.49
CA GLN A 95 1.90 -33.86 -27.35
C GLN A 95 2.76 -34.58 -26.30
N LEU A 96 2.18 -34.95 -25.15
CA LEU A 96 2.88 -35.75 -24.13
C LEU A 96 3.28 -37.13 -24.66
N SER A 97 2.40 -37.78 -25.42
CA SER A 97 2.72 -39.07 -26.07
C SER A 97 3.81 -38.93 -27.12
N ALA A 98 3.89 -37.80 -27.83
CA ALA A 98 4.95 -37.55 -28.80
C ALA A 98 6.29 -37.32 -28.09
N LEU A 99 6.29 -36.57 -26.98
CA LEU A 99 7.48 -36.37 -26.15
C LEU A 99 7.97 -37.69 -25.55
N SER A 100 7.08 -38.53 -25.01
CA SER A 100 7.50 -39.82 -24.44
C SER A 100 8.09 -40.77 -25.48
N ALA A 101 7.55 -40.78 -26.70
CA ALA A 101 8.14 -41.51 -27.82
C ALA A 101 9.55 -40.97 -28.14
N GLN A 102 9.71 -39.64 -28.20
CA GLN A 102 11.01 -39.01 -28.45
C GLN A 102 12.04 -39.30 -27.34
N LEU A 103 11.65 -39.32 -26.06
CA LEU A 103 12.54 -39.71 -24.96
C LEU A 103 12.99 -41.18 -25.10
N THR A 104 12.09 -42.06 -25.53
CA THR A 104 12.40 -43.47 -25.80
C THR A 104 13.42 -43.60 -26.94
N ASP A 105 13.26 -42.82 -28.01
CA ASP A 105 14.19 -42.78 -29.14
C ASP A 105 15.56 -42.24 -28.72
N LEU A 106 15.60 -41.22 -27.84
CA LEU A 106 16.86 -40.69 -27.28
C LEU A 106 17.63 -41.77 -26.52
N TYR A 107 16.95 -42.61 -25.73
CA TYR A 107 17.61 -43.74 -25.06
C TYR A 107 18.12 -44.78 -26.07
N GLN A 108 17.36 -45.10 -27.11
CA GLN A 108 17.85 -46.02 -28.14
C GLN A 108 19.11 -45.49 -28.84
N ALA A 109 19.22 -44.17 -28.98
CA ALA A 109 20.39 -43.51 -29.55
C ALA A 109 21.62 -43.50 -28.63
N THR A 110 21.46 -43.61 -27.30
CA THR A 110 22.62 -43.68 -26.37
C THR A 110 23.32 -45.03 -26.40
N GLY A 111 22.66 -46.09 -26.88
CA GLY A 111 23.29 -47.39 -27.11
C GLY A 111 23.71 -48.14 -25.84
N GLY A 112 22.94 -48.00 -24.76
CA GLY A 112 23.18 -48.69 -23.49
C GLY A 112 23.92 -47.84 -22.44
N ALA A 113 23.75 -46.51 -22.49
CA ALA A 113 24.33 -45.57 -21.53
C ALA A 113 23.22 -44.76 -20.83
N VAL A 114 23.59 -44.17 -19.69
CA VAL A 114 22.72 -43.31 -18.87
C VAL A 114 22.08 -42.17 -19.67
N VAL A 115 20.82 -41.83 -19.39
CA VAL A 115 19.99 -40.97 -20.27
C VAL A 115 19.20 -39.88 -19.55
N LEU A 116 19.05 -39.92 -18.23
CA LEU A 116 18.13 -39.02 -17.51
C LEU A 116 18.52 -37.55 -17.67
N PHE A 117 19.81 -37.22 -17.59
CA PHE A 117 20.28 -35.85 -17.82
C PHE A 117 19.97 -35.38 -19.25
N SER A 118 20.18 -36.25 -20.25
CA SER A 118 19.87 -35.97 -21.65
C SER A 118 18.38 -35.76 -21.87
N TRP A 119 17.52 -36.54 -21.19
CA TRP A 119 16.07 -36.33 -21.21
C TRP A 119 15.68 -34.98 -20.62
N VAL A 120 16.24 -34.61 -19.46
CA VAL A 120 15.98 -33.30 -18.84
C VAL A 120 16.43 -32.16 -19.75
N GLN A 121 17.62 -32.26 -20.35
CA GLN A 121 18.13 -31.25 -21.27
C GLN A 121 17.25 -31.09 -22.51
N PHE A 122 16.83 -32.20 -23.12
CA PHE A 122 15.91 -32.17 -24.25
C PHE A 122 14.57 -31.53 -23.88
N ILE A 123 13.98 -31.90 -22.74
CA ILE A 123 12.71 -31.31 -22.27
C ILE A 123 12.87 -29.80 -22.05
N LYS A 124 14.01 -29.40 -21.49
CA LYS A 124 14.30 -28.01 -21.16
C LYS A 124 14.50 -27.13 -22.39
N GLU A 125 15.29 -27.59 -23.37
CA GLU A 125 15.79 -26.75 -24.48
C GLU A 125 15.03 -26.96 -25.80
N ASP A 126 14.57 -28.18 -26.08
CA ASP A 126 14.10 -28.59 -27.41
C ASP A 126 12.65 -29.06 -27.46
N ALA A 127 12.00 -29.37 -26.33
CA ALA A 127 10.63 -29.89 -26.33
C ALA A 127 9.63 -28.97 -27.06
N LEU A 128 9.71 -27.66 -26.86
CA LEU A 128 8.79 -26.72 -27.52
C LEU A 128 8.98 -26.70 -29.04
N ARG A 129 10.24 -26.63 -29.50
CA ARG A 129 10.60 -26.69 -30.92
C ARG A 129 10.15 -28.00 -31.56
N PHE A 130 10.37 -29.11 -30.85
CA PHE A 130 9.94 -30.43 -31.30
C PHE A 130 8.41 -30.53 -31.44
N LEU A 131 7.66 -29.92 -30.52
CA LEU A 131 6.20 -29.84 -30.57
C LEU A 131 5.66 -28.78 -31.56
N GLY A 132 6.53 -27.98 -32.18
CA GLY A 132 6.15 -26.89 -33.07
C GLY A 132 5.50 -25.69 -32.34
N ILE A 133 5.85 -25.48 -31.07
CA ILE A 133 5.37 -24.38 -30.23
C ILE A 133 6.49 -23.32 -30.17
N ASP A 134 6.47 -22.34 -31.06
CA ASP A 134 7.55 -21.36 -31.14
C ASP A 134 7.34 -20.15 -30.22
N SER A 135 6.20 -19.46 -30.30
CA SER A 135 5.95 -18.22 -29.53
C SER A 135 4.52 -18.08 -29.01
N LEU A 136 3.66 -19.04 -29.31
CA LEU A 136 2.23 -19.02 -28.96
C LEU A 136 1.81 -20.40 -28.47
N LEU A 137 1.29 -20.44 -27.24
CA LEU A 137 0.61 -21.61 -26.69
C LEU A 137 -0.90 -21.34 -26.66
N GLU A 138 -1.65 -22.02 -27.51
CA GLU A 138 -3.11 -22.00 -27.47
C GLU A 138 -3.64 -23.04 -26.49
N LEU A 139 -4.34 -22.60 -25.44
CA LEU A 139 -4.97 -23.50 -24.49
C LEU A 139 -6.24 -24.12 -25.10
N PRO A 140 -6.50 -25.43 -24.88
CA PRO A 140 -7.68 -26.08 -25.43
C PRO A 140 -8.97 -25.37 -24.98
N SER A 141 -9.76 -24.85 -25.92
CA SER A 141 -11.13 -24.44 -25.66
C SER A 141 -11.92 -25.68 -25.24
N GLY A 142 -12.64 -25.64 -24.11
CA GLY A 142 -13.26 -26.79 -23.44
C GLY A 142 -14.35 -27.56 -24.20
N GLU A 143 -14.36 -27.54 -25.53
CA GLU A 143 -15.19 -28.40 -26.36
C GLU A 143 -14.29 -29.50 -26.94
N HIS A 144 -14.47 -30.73 -26.44
CA HIS A 144 -13.60 -31.90 -26.64
C HIS A 144 -12.46 -32.05 -25.62
N SER A 145 -12.82 -32.31 -24.37
CA SER A 145 -12.02 -33.15 -23.50
C SER A 145 -12.92 -34.20 -22.88
N THR A 146 -12.82 -35.42 -23.39
CA THR A 146 -13.24 -36.63 -22.68
C THR A 146 -12.36 -36.78 -21.44
N LEU A 147 -12.70 -36.06 -20.37
CA LEU A 147 -12.28 -36.41 -19.02
C LEU A 147 -13.26 -37.44 -18.50
N ASN A 148 -13.00 -38.72 -18.79
CA ASN A 148 -13.42 -39.78 -17.88
C ASN A 148 -12.46 -39.73 -16.70
N CYS A 149 -12.75 -38.86 -15.72
CA CYS A 149 -12.30 -39.06 -14.36
C CYS A 149 -13.54 -39.36 -13.54
N SER A 150 -13.63 -40.60 -13.05
CA SER A 150 -14.72 -41.10 -12.23
C SER A 150 -14.93 -40.18 -11.02
N GLN A 151 -16.13 -39.60 -10.94
CA GLN A 151 -16.69 -39.07 -9.70
C GLN A 151 -17.62 -40.14 -9.11
N ASP A 152 -17.16 -40.77 -8.05
CA ASP A 152 -17.93 -41.36 -6.94
C ASP A 152 -16.86 -41.84 -5.93
N SER A 153 -16.84 -41.52 -4.65
CA SER A 153 -17.59 -40.69 -3.71
C SER A 153 -16.63 -40.62 -2.47
N LEU A 154 -16.63 -39.62 -1.59
CA LEU A 154 -17.49 -39.58 -0.41
C LEU A 154 -17.05 -38.40 0.47
N ASP A 155 -17.99 -37.50 0.72
CA ASP A 155 -18.10 -36.65 1.91
C ASP A 155 -19.58 -36.89 2.33
N VAL A 156 -19.96 -37.31 3.54
CA VAL A 156 -19.99 -36.55 4.80
C VAL A 156 -20.61 -37.47 5.87
N ALA A 157 -20.17 -37.41 7.13
CA ALA A 157 -21.05 -37.25 8.31
C ALA A 157 -20.29 -37.37 9.66
N LEU A 158 -20.14 -36.23 10.33
CA LEU A 158 -20.08 -36.16 11.79
C LEU A 158 -21.49 -35.81 12.29
N SER A 159 -22.11 -36.72 13.05
CA SER A 159 -23.13 -36.36 14.04
C SER A 159 -23.13 -37.35 15.21
N GLU A 160 -23.14 -36.77 16.41
CA GLU A 160 -23.08 -37.42 17.72
C GLU A 160 -24.31 -38.30 18.02
N PRO A 161 -24.21 -39.28 18.95
CA PRO A 161 -25.37 -39.84 19.64
C PRO A 161 -25.43 -39.42 21.12
N LYS A 162 -26.60 -38.95 21.56
CA LYS A 162 -27.00 -38.92 22.99
C LYS A 162 -28.00 -40.05 23.29
N ASN A 163 -27.64 -40.83 24.31
CA ASN A 163 -28.46 -41.17 25.50
C ASN A 163 -28.78 -42.66 25.77
N ASN A 164 -28.12 -43.18 26.82
CA ASN A 164 -28.54 -44.09 27.91
C ASN A 164 -29.27 -45.41 27.63
N LYS A 165 -28.63 -46.54 28.01
CA LYS A 165 -28.93 -47.29 29.27
C LYS A 165 -27.99 -48.48 29.54
N HIS A 166 -27.53 -48.56 30.80
CA HIS A 166 -27.25 -49.75 31.64
C HIS A 166 -26.10 -50.74 31.34
N THR A 167 -25.17 -50.77 32.31
CA THR A 167 -24.29 -51.85 32.86
C THR A 167 -24.99 -53.22 33.11
N PRO A 168 -24.32 -54.34 33.51
CA PRO A 168 -22.92 -54.51 33.99
C PRO A 168 -22.12 -55.77 33.53
N ALA A 169 -20.83 -55.79 33.92
CA ALA A 169 -20.01 -56.91 34.43
C ALA A 169 -19.60 -58.10 33.51
N THR A 170 -18.29 -58.32 33.31
CA THR A 170 -17.41 -59.31 34.01
C THR A 170 -16.04 -59.38 33.29
N GLY A 171 -14.93 -59.41 34.04
CA GLY A 171 -13.57 -59.76 33.52
C GLY A 171 -13.36 -61.28 33.45
N PRO A 172 -12.14 -61.84 33.59
CA PRO A 172 -10.77 -61.30 33.49
C PRO A 172 -10.00 -62.00 32.32
N THR A 173 -8.70 -61.98 32.06
CA THR A 173 -7.50 -62.26 32.89
C THR A 173 -6.25 -62.22 31.98
N ASP A 174 -5.11 -61.89 32.58
CA ASP A 174 -3.74 -62.38 32.26
C ASP A 174 -3.03 -61.88 30.99
N THR A 175 -1.77 -61.42 30.98
CA THR A 175 -0.68 -61.46 31.99
C THR A 175 0.52 -60.61 31.51
N GLN A 176 1.27 -60.04 32.48
CA GLN A 176 2.74 -59.78 32.53
C GLN A 176 3.31 -58.64 31.65
N SER A 177 3.80 -57.47 32.12
CA SER A 177 4.82 -57.09 33.16
C SER A 177 6.16 -57.82 32.94
N LEU A 178 7.35 -57.21 32.76
CA LEU A 178 8.10 -56.15 33.46
C LEU A 178 9.18 -55.63 32.46
N ASP A 179 9.62 -54.37 32.32
CA ASP A 179 10.13 -53.31 33.20
C ASP A 179 11.68 -53.23 33.32
N LEU A 180 12.20 -52.05 32.91
CA LEU A 180 13.40 -51.29 33.32
C LEU A 180 14.87 -51.77 33.13
N SER A 181 15.57 -51.00 32.28
CA SER A 181 16.68 -50.06 32.63
C SER A 181 18.15 -50.33 32.20
N ALA A 182 18.73 -49.23 31.65
CA ALA A 182 20.09 -48.69 31.74
C ALA A 182 21.25 -49.28 30.90
N LEU A 183 21.89 -48.44 30.06
CA LEU A 183 23.17 -47.74 30.36
C LEU A 183 23.75 -47.01 29.12
N SER A 184 24.39 -45.87 29.40
CA SER A 184 25.16 -44.94 28.53
C SER A 184 26.41 -45.54 27.88
N LEU A 185 26.99 -44.83 26.88
CA LEU A 185 28.39 -44.33 26.88
C LEU A 185 28.73 -43.48 25.63
N GLU A 186 29.69 -42.58 25.84
CA GLU A 186 30.19 -41.45 25.01
C GLU A 186 31.27 -41.84 23.99
N ALA A 187 31.60 -40.93 23.05
CA ALA A 187 32.99 -40.68 22.60
C ALA A 187 33.13 -39.35 21.82
N GLU A 188 34.06 -38.50 22.27
CA GLU A 188 34.59 -37.28 21.65
C GLU A 188 35.68 -37.57 20.60
N GLN A 189 35.98 -36.61 19.72
CA GLN A 189 37.35 -36.32 19.29
C GLN A 189 37.55 -34.85 18.84
N THR A 190 38.69 -34.30 19.24
CA THR A 190 39.19 -32.92 19.19
C THR A 190 40.19 -32.72 18.03
N LEU A 191 40.41 -31.45 17.58
CA LEU A 191 41.73 -30.78 17.55
C LEU A 191 41.73 -29.38 16.84
N GLN A 192 42.12 -28.36 17.64
CA GLN A 192 43.07 -27.25 17.41
C GLN A 192 42.81 -26.05 16.46
N THR A 193 42.36 -24.96 17.09
CA THR A 193 42.90 -23.58 17.16
C THR A 193 43.98 -23.07 16.19
N SER A 194 43.76 -21.86 15.65
CA SER A 194 44.73 -20.76 15.76
C SER A 194 44.03 -19.39 15.89
N GLU A 195 44.57 -18.56 16.77
CA GLU A 195 44.09 -17.27 17.26
C GLU A 195 44.56 -16.12 16.35
N ILE A 196 43.71 -15.09 16.13
CA ILE A 196 44.13 -13.68 16.22
C ILE A 196 42.99 -12.87 16.87
N LYS A 197 43.39 -12.08 17.86
CA LYS A 197 42.61 -11.31 18.83
C LYS A 197 42.62 -9.82 18.49
N ALA A 198 41.46 -9.16 18.59
CA ALA A 198 41.27 -7.79 19.06
C ALA A 198 39.74 -7.60 19.30
N ASP A 199 39.23 -7.69 20.54
CA ASP A 199 39.01 -6.58 21.51
C ASP A 199 38.27 -5.38 20.86
N CYS A 200 37.08 -4.95 21.28
CA CYS A 200 36.50 -4.80 22.63
C CYS A 200 34.95 -5.00 22.58
N GLN A 201 34.34 -5.76 23.50
CA GLN A 201 33.66 -5.31 24.74
C GLN A 201 32.61 -4.22 24.53
N ASP A 202 31.42 -4.23 25.10
CA ASP A 202 30.59 -5.17 25.88
C ASP A 202 29.33 -4.31 26.16
N ASP A 203 28.11 -4.78 25.90
CA ASP A 203 27.01 -4.52 26.83
C ASP A 203 25.79 -5.42 26.58
N GLN A 204 25.24 -5.86 27.71
CA GLN A 204 24.45 -7.07 27.91
C GLN A 204 22.99 -6.90 27.46
N SER A 205 22.51 -7.77 26.58
CA SER A 205 21.72 -8.97 26.90
C SER A 205 20.49 -8.74 27.78
N LYS A 206 19.32 -8.67 27.15
CA LYS A 206 18.08 -9.28 27.65
C LYS A 206 17.56 -10.27 26.61
N GLN A 207 17.56 -11.54 27.01
CA GLN A 207 17.00 -12.69 26.29
C GLN A 207 15.52 -12.50 26.00
N ILE A 208 15.08 -12.77 24.76
CA ILE A 208 13.83 -13.49 24.48
C ILE A 208 14.06 -14.39 23.26
N LYS A 209 13.54 -15.61 23.37
CA LYS A 209 13.70 -16.77 22.51
C LYS A 209 13.06 -16.60 21.14
N GLN A 210 13.69 -17.25 20.17
CA GLN A 210 13.26 -17.54 18.82
C GLN A 210 12.29 -18.74 18.84
N GLU A 211 11.16 -18.64 18.13
CA GLU A 211 10.46 -19.77 17.51
C GLU A 211 9.41 -19.24 16.51
N ASP A 212 9.20 -20.04 15.48
CA ASP A 212 8.75 -19.70 14.14
C ASP A 212 7.24 -19.43 13.95
N PHE A 213 6.98 -18.85 12.77
CA PHE A 213 5.72 -18.67 12.08
C PHE A 213 4.90 -19.96 11.93
N LEU A 214 3.58 -19.91 12.16
CA LEU A 214 2.53 -19.95 11.12
C LEU A 214 1.12 -19.99 11.74
N ASN A 215 0.24 -19.24 11.09
CA ASN A 215 -1.15 -19.57 10.77
C ASN A 215 -2.31 -18.84 11.46
N GLU A 216 -3.28 -18.59 10.59
CA GLU A 216 -4.42 -17.71 10.60
C GLU A 216 -5.62 -18.21 11.43
N GLY A 217 -6.57 -17.29 11.66
CA GLY A 217 -7.93 -17.55 11.21
C GLY A 217 -9.04 -17.69 12.26
N SER A 218 -9.95 -16.71 12.21
CA SER A 218 -11.38 -16.76 12.57
C SER A 218 -11.80 -16.64 14.04
N VAL A 219 -12.43 -15.50 14.36
CA VAL A 219 -13.41 -15.41 15.44
C VAL A 219 -14.68 -14.76 14.90
N LEU A 220 -15.78 -15.52 14.94
CA LEU A 220 -17.12 -15.11 14.54
C LEU A 220 -17.80 -14.25 15.60
N LEU A 221 -18.57 -13.29 15.10
CA LEU A 221 -19.54 -12.46 15.82
C LEU A 221 -20.67 -13.32 16.41
N THR A 222 -21.09 -12.99 17.63
CA THR A 222 -22.44 -13.32 18.12
C THR A 222 -23.10 -12.09 18.73
N SER A 223 -24.35 -11.91 18.33
CA SER A 223 -25.28 -10.82 18.57
C SER A 223 -25.98 -10.91 19.92
N SER A 224 -26.34 -9.75 20.47
CA SER A 224 -27.10 -9.54 21.70
C SER A 224 -28.62 -9.69 21.50
N SER A 225 -29.35 -10.09 22.54
CA SER A 225 -30.82 -10.26 22.57
C SER A 225 -31.53 -9.44 23.68
N SER A 226 -32.57 -8.69 23.29
CA SER A 226 -33.91 -8.43 23.94
C SER A 226 -34.02 -7.84 25.38
N GLY A 227 -34.93 -6.93 25.78
CA GLY A 227 -36.18 -6.27 25.25
C GLY A 227 -36.58 -5.09 26.20
N PRO A 228 -37.85 -4.60 26.38
CA PRO A 228 -39.16 -4.82 25.74
C PRO A 228 -39.87 -3.47 25.28
N PRO A 229 -41.17 -3.44 24.86
CA PRO A 229 -41.75 -2.42 23.97
C PRO A 229 -42.66 -1.36 24.65
N ASP A 230 -42.91 -0.22 23.99
CA ASP A 230 -44.16 0.53 24.18
C ASP A 230 -44.61 1.32 22.92
N LYS A 231 -45.92 1.55 22.89
CA LYS A 231 -46.82 1.81 21.77
C LYS A 231 -46.84 3.28 21.32
N THR A 232 -47.32 3.48 20.09
CA THR A 232 -48.48 4.34 19.70
C THR A 232 -48.20 5.18 18.44
N GLU A 233 -48.78 4.73 17.32
CA GLU A 233 -49.61 5.43 16.31
C GLU A 233 -49.25 6.85 15.83
N GLN A 234 -49.54 7.32 14.62
CA GLN A 234 -50.02 6.86 13.30
C GLN A 234 -49.97 8.16 12.46
N GLY A 235 -49.68 8.06 11.15
CA GLY A 235 -49.70 9.22 10.25
C GLY A 235 -49.42 8.81 8.82
N ALA A 236 -50.42 8.21 8.19
CA ALA A 236 -50.41 7.66 6.84
C ALA A 236 -50.26 8.72 5.72
N ALA A 237 -49.60 8.33 4.62
CA ALA A 237 -50.15 8.49 3.26
C ALA A 237 -49.33 7.69 2.23
N SER A 238 -50.04 7.04 1.33
CA SER A 238 -49.67 5.88 0.52
C SER A 238 -49.10 6.22 -0.87
N LEU A 239 -48.05 5.47 -1.27
CA LEU A 239 -47.78 4.72 -2.52
C LEU A 239 -47.89 5.41 -3.92
N PRO A 240 -47.01 5.05 -4.89
CA PRO A 240 -47.14 3.76 -5.59
C PRO A 240 -45.92 2.83 -5.50
N ARG A 241 -46.23 1.55 -5.32
CA ARG A 241 -45.40 0.37 -5.56
C ARG A 241 -45.05 0.27 -7.05
N GLU A 242 -43.76 0.20 -7.36
CA GLU A 242 -43.27 -0.66 -8.44
C GLU A 242 -42.52 -1.83 -7.82
N SER A 243 -42.77 -3.01 -8.36
CA SER A 243 -42.34 -4.32 -7.89
C SER A 243 -40.81 -4.46 -7.95
N PRO A 244 -40.15 -5.02 -6.92
CA PRO A 244 -38.75 -5.41 -7.05
C PRO A 244 -38.65 -6.62 -7.99
N PRO A 245 -37.65 -6.68 -8.89
CA PRO A 245 -37.35 -7.93 -9.55
C PRO A 245 -36.88 -8.91 -8.48
N ASN A 246 -37.62 -10.02 -8.33
CA ASN A 246 -37.12 -11.21 -7.67
C ASN A 246 -35.79 -11.61 -8.31
N GLY A 247 -34.76 -11.69 -7.50
CA GLY A 247 -33.44 -12.13 -7.88
C GLY A 247 -32.58 -12.22 -6.63
N ASP A 248 -32.78 -13.29 -5.86
CA ASP A 248 -31.70 -13.86 -5.05
C ASP A 248 -30.53 -14.16 -6.00
N GLN A 249 -29.66 -13.17 -6.21
CA GLN A 249 -28.30 -13.43 -6.68
C GLN A 249 -27.44 -13.63 -5.45
N THR A 250 -27.65 -14.78 -4.82
CA THR A 250 -26.57 -15.49 -4.16
C THR A 250 -25.39 -15.51 -5.12
N LEU A 251 -24.24 -14.99 -4.68
CA LEU A 251 -22.94 -15.18 -5.34
C LEU A 251 -22.58 -16.67 -5.28
N SER A 252 -23.24 -17.45 -6.13
CA SER A 252 -22.99 -18.86 -6.39
C SER A 252 -22.90 -19.02 -7.90
N GLY A 253 -21.69 -19.05 -8.46
CA GLY A 253 -21.53 -19.47 -9.86
C GLY A 253 -20.48 -18.78 -10.73
N PHE A 254 -19.25 -18.56 -10.25
CA PHE A 254 -18.10 -18.50 -11.17
C PHE A 254 -17.37 -19.84 -11.12
N SER A 255 -17.96 -20.87 -11.72
CA SER A 255 -17.20 -22.09 -12.02
C SER A 255 -16.35 -21.78 -13.24
N LEU A 256 -15.06 -21.55 -13.03
CA LEU A 256 -14.11 -21.41 -14.14
C LEU A 256 -14.14 -22.67 -15.00
N THR A 257 -14.01 -22.52 -16.31
CA THR A 257 -13.76 -23.67 -17.19
C THR A 257 -12.37 -24.27 -16.88
N PRO A 258 -12.11 -25.54 -17.19
CA PRO A 258 -10.79 -26.13 -17.00
C PRO A 258 -9.66 -25.34 -17.69
N SER A 259 -9.95 -24.73 -18.85
CA SER A 259 -8.99 -23.92 -19.59
C SER A 259 -8.76 -22.54 -18.96
N GLN A 260 -9.78 -21.91 -18.37
CA GLN A 260 -9.63 -20.70 -17.56
C GLN A 260 -8.84 -20.95 -16.27
N ALA A 261 -9.09 -22.08 -15.60
CA ALA A 261 -8.35 -22.48 -14.41
C ALA A 261 -6.88 -22.78 -14.74
N LEU A 262 -6.61 -23.39 -15.90
CA LEU A 262 -5.25 -23.61 -16.37
C LEU A 262 -4.54 -22.28 -16.70
N LEU A 263 -5.20 -21.37 -17.41
CA LEU A 263 -4.66 -20.04 -17.71
C LEU A 263 -4.30 -19.30 -16.42
N SER A 264 -5.20 -19.28 -15.44
CA SER A 264 -4.93 -18.61 -14.16
C SER A 264 -3.77 -19.26 -13.42
N GLN A 265 -3.66 -20.59 -13.43
CA GLN A 265 -2.51 -21.30 -12.85
C GLN A 265 -1.19 -20.91 -13.53
N ILE A 266 -1.16 -20.81 -14.85
CA ILE A 266 0.04 -20.40 -15.61
C ILE A 266 0.43 -18.97 -15.23
N LEU A 267 -0.51 -18.02 -15.22
CA LEU A 267 -0.22 -16.61 -14.90
C LEU A 267 0.23 -16.43 -13.45
N ILE A 268 -0.35 -17.17 -12.50
CA ILE A 268 0.08 -17.16 -11.09
C ILE A 268 1.51 -17.70 -10.97
N TYR A 269 1.81 -18.81 -11.65
CA TYR A 269 3.14 -19.40 -11.64
C TYR A 269 4.17 -18.46 -12.26
N ASP A 270 3.88 -17.88 -13.43
CA ASP A 270 4.75 -16.91 -14.09
C ASP A 270 5.07 -15.72 -13.19
N ALA A 271 4.04 -15.10 -12.59
CA ALA A 271 4.22 -14.00 -11.65
C ALA A 271 5.08 -14.38 -10.44
N ALA A 272 4.87 -15.58 -9.87
CA ALA A 272 5.66 -16.07 -8.75
C ALA A 272 7.14 -16.31 -9.13
N GLN A 273 7.41 -16.87 -10.31
CA GLN A 273 8.77 -17.09 -10.78
C GLN A 273 9.49 -15.79 -11.14
N GLN A 274 8.81 -14.84 -11.79
CA GLN A 274 9.35 -13.51 -12.02
C GLN A 274 9.71 -12.83 -10.69
N GLN A 275 8.86 -12.96 -9.67
CA GLN A 275 9.17 -12.44 -8.34
C GLN A 275 10.36 -13.14 -7.69
N LYS A 276 10.50 -14.47 -7.83
CA LYS A 276 11.65 -15.24 -7.33
C LYS A 276 12.94 -14.82 -8.04
N GLN A 277 12.90 -14.66 -9.36
CA GLN A 277 14.04 -14.18 -10.16
C GLN A 277 14.41 -12.75 -9.79
N PHE A 278 13.43 -11.86 -9.64
CA PHE A 278 13.66 -10.50 -9.17
C PHE A 278 14.32 -10.53 -7.79
N ALA A 279 13.77 -11.29 -6.84
CA ALA A 279 14.29 -11.40 -5.48
C ALA A 279 15.78 -11.80 -5.41
N THR A 280 16.23 -12.73 -6.25
CA THR A 280 17.60 -13.25 -6.25
C THR A 280 18.58 -12.48 -7.13
N THR A 281 18.09 -11.61 -8.01
CA THR A 281 18.94 -10.78 -8.88
C THR A 281 19.40 -9.52 -8.16
N VAL A 282 20.60 -9.04 -8.53
CA VAL A 282 21.18 -7.82 -7.97
C VAL A 282 20.81 -6.63 -8.84
N PHE A 283 20.35 -5.54 -8.21
CA PHE A 283 19.99 -4.29 -8.85
C PHE A 283 20.66 -3.10 -8.16
N ASP A 284 21.01 -2.09 -8.95
CA ASP A 284 21.55 -0.84 -8.44
C ASP A 284 20.42 0.15 -8.15
N CYS A 285 20.42 0.70 -6.94
CA CYS A 285 19.44 1.72 -6.55
C CYS A 285 19.77 3.07 -7.20
N GLY A 286 18.83 3.68 -7.93
CA GLY A 286 19.02 5.00 -8.57
C GLY A 286 19.20 6.20 -7.62
N VAL A 287 19.04 6.00 -6.31
CA VAL A 287 19.20 7.07 -5.29
C VAL A 287 20.51 6.94 -4.51
N CYS A 288 20.82 5.75 -4.00
CA CYS A 288 22.03 5.51 -3.21
C CYS A 288 23.17 4.83 -3.99
N PHE A 289 22.91 4.38 -5.22
CA PHE A 289 23.87 3.69 -6.11
C PHE A 289 24.52 2.44 -5.49
N GLN A 290 23.81 1.77 -4.58
CA GLN A 290 24.23 0.50 -4.00
C GLN A 290 23.58 -0.66 -4.75
N GLY A 291 24.39 -1.68 -5.06
CA GLY A 291 23.94 -2.96 -5.59
C GLY A 291 23.35 -3.82 -4.49
N LEU A 292 22.06 -4.12 -4.60
CA LEU A 292 21.28 -4.83 -3.59
C LEU A 292 20.49 -5.95 -4.26
N LEU A 293 20.20 -7.02 -3.52
CA LEU A 293 19.32 -8.08 -4.01
C LEU A 293 17.90 -7.52 -4.20
N GLY A 294 17.15 -8.05 -5.17
CA GLY A 294 15.79 -7.59 -5.43
C GLY A 294 14.85 -7.74 -4.24
N LEU A 295 15.14 -8.64 -3.29
CA LEU A 295 14.45 -8.73 -1.99
C LEU A 295 14.46 -7.41 -1.22
N ASP A 296 15.56 -6.67 -1.31
CA ASP A 296 15.76 -5.37 -0.66
C ASP A 296 15.39 -4.19 -1.57
N CYS A 297 14.85 -4.48 -2.75
CA CYS A 297 14.44 -3.49 -3.75
C CYS A 297 12.93 -3.53 -4.01
N VAL A 298 12.45 -2.46 -4.64
CA VAL A 298 11.07 -2.31 -5.10
C VAL A 298 11.12 -1.80 -6.52
N GLN A 299 10.46 -2.51 -7.44
CA GLN A 299 10.24 -2.07 -8.81
C GLN A 299 8.88 -1.38 -8.94
N LEU A 300 8.86 -0.23 -9.60
CA LEU A 300 7.62 0.48 -9.91
C LEU A 300 7.01 -0.06 -11.21
N PRO A 301 5.77 -0.60 -11.21
CA PRO A 301 5.21 -1.27 -12.38
C PRO A 301 4.96 -0.33 -13.56
N GLU A 302 4.66 0.94 -13.30
CA GLU A 302 4.36 1.92 -14.36
C GLU A 302 5.58 2.39 -15.15
N CYS A 303 6.77 2.42 -14.53
CA CYS A 303 7.99 2.97 -15.15
C CYS A 303 9.19 2.02 -15.15
N GLY A 304 9.10 0.87 -14.47
CA GLY A 304 10.16 -0.13 -14.40
C GLY A 304 11.36 0.24 -13.51
N HIS A 305 11.44 1.47 -12.98
CA HIS A 305 12.54 1.90 -12.13
C HIS A 305 12.61 1.12 -10.81
N ILE A 306 13.84 0.82 -10.38
CA ILE A 306 14.15 -0.01 -9.22
C ILE A 306 14.86 0.83 -8.16
N PHE A 307 14.37 0.78 -6.93
CA PHE A 307 14.95 1.48 -5.80
C PHE A 307 15.04 0.56 -4.59
N CYS A 308 16.03 0.77 -3.73
CA CYS A 308 16.07 0.06 -2.47
C CYS A 308 14.92 0.49 -1.55
N ARG A 309 14.45 -0.45 -0.72
CA ARG A 309 13.34 -0.24 0.22
C ARG A 309 13.62 0.94 1.16
N ALA A 310 14.86 1.12 1.58
CA ALA A 310 15.27 2.21 2.46
C ALA A 310 15.09 3.59 1.80
N CYS A 311 15.66 3.79 0.60
CA CYS A 311 15.56 5.06 -0.11
C CYS A 311 14.13 5.41 -0.50
N LEU A 312 13.39 4.43 -1.06
CA LEU A 312 12.00 4.68 -1.45
C LEU A 312 11.11 4.93 -0.23
N SER A 313 11.31 4.22 0.89
CA SER A 313 10.60 4.48 2.15
C SER A 313 10.85 5.90 2.66
N GLN A 314 12.10 6.35 2.71
CA GLN A 314 12.44 7.69 3.17
C GLN A 314 11.86 8.77 2.25
N PHE A 315 11.93 8.57 0.94
CA PHE A 315 11.34 9.48 -0.04
C PHE A 315 9.82 9.61 0.13
N CYS A 316 9.10 8.48 0.23
CA CYS A 316 7.66 8.45 0.48
C CYS A 316 7.29 9.15 1.79
N LYS A 317 8.04 8.88 2.87
CA LYS A 317 7.82 9.53 4.18
C LYS A 317 7.92 11.05 4.07
N LEU A 318 8.98 11.55 3.44
CA LEU A 318 9.19 12.99 3.24
C LEU A 318 8.02 13.62 2.47
N GLN A 319 7.65 13.07 1.31
CA GLN A 319 6.56 13.59 0.48
C GLN A 319 5.20 13.62 1.22
N ILE A 320 4.90 12.58 2.01
CA ILE A 320 3.66 12.50 2.81
C ILE A 320 3.68 13.52 3.95
N THR A 321 4.82 13.69 4.63
CA THR A 321 4.95 14.66 5.73
C THR A 321 4.86 16.10 5.25
N GLU A 322 5.51 16.43 4.14
CA GLU A 322 5.51 17.76 3.52
C GLU A 322 4.14 18.12 2.91
N GLY A 323 3.26 17.13 2.72
CA GLY A 323 1.92 17.36 2.17
C GLY A 323 1.98 17.77 0.71
N SER A 324 2.84 17.14 -0.07
CA SER A 324 3.01 17.42 -1.49
C SER A 324 1.68 17.37 -2.24
N VAL A 325 1.31 18.48 -2.88
CA VAL A 325 0.05 18.65 -3.63
C VAL A 325 -0.05 17.66 -4.81
N GLN A 326 1.09 17.18 -5.30
CA GLN A 326 1.17 16.26 -6.43
C GLN A 326 1.12 14.78 -6.00
N GLY A 327 1.16 14.49 -4.71
CA GLY A 327 1.22 13.11 -4.18
C GLY A 327 2.62 12.50 -4.29
N VAL A 328 2.73 11.22 -3.91
CA VAL A 328 4.00 10.48 -3.97
C VAL A 328 4.30 10.10 -5.42
N THR A 329 5.48 10.44 -5.92
CA THR A 329 5.94 10.16 -7.28
C THR A 329 7.19 9.27 -7.29
N CYS A 330 7.62 8.84 -8.47
CA CYS A 330 8.92 8.25 -8.69
C CYS A 330 10.05 9.25 -8.30
N PRO A 331 11.13 8.79 -7.64
CA PRO A 331 12.32 9.61 -7.38
C PRO A 331 13.14 9.96 -8.63
N GLU A 332 12.99 9.22 -9.73
CA GLU A 332 13.73 9.45 -10.97
C GLU A 332 13.34 10.77 -11.63
N ALA A 333 14.32 11.48 -12.20
CA ALA A 333 14.07 12.74 -12.89
C ALA A 333 13.11 12.56 -14.07
N ASP A 334 12.21 13.54 -14.28
CA ASP A 334 11.20 13.57 -15.34
C ASP A 334 10.18 12.41 -15.33
N CYS A 335 10.20 11.55 -14.31
CA CYS A 335 9.28 10.43 -14.19
C CYS A 335 8.03 10.83 -13.37
N LYS A 336 6.85 10.76 -14.01
CA LYS A 336 5.56 11.08 -13.37
C LYS A 336 4.81 9.88 -12.81
N ALA A 337 5.37 8.68 -12.97
CA ALA A 337 4.80 7.45 -12.41
C ALA A 337 4.73 7.54 -10.88
N ALA A 338 3.77 6.81 -10.30
CA ALA A 338 3.59 6.73 -8.85
C ALA A 338 3.75 5.29 -8.35
N PRO A 339 4.32 5.09 -7.14
CA PRO A 339 4.25 3.79 -6.49
C PRO A 339 2.80 3.40 -6.20
N THR A 340 2.50 2.10 -6.27
CA THR A 340 1.14 1.61 -5.99
C THR A 340 0.79 1.84 -4.52
N PRO A 341 -0.51 2.02 -4.15
CA PRO A 341 -0.91 2.18 -2.76
C PRO A 341 -0.44 1.03 -1.86
N ALA A 342 -0.43 -0.20 -2.37
CA ALA A 342 0.08 -1.38 -1.65
C ALA A 342 1.60 -1.26 -1.37
N GLN A 343 2.39 -0.81 -2.35
CA GLN A 343 3.83 -0.54 -2.15
C GLN A 343 4.04 0.55 -1.10
N VAL A 344 3.33 1.67 -1.20
CA VAL A 344 3.42 2.77 -0.22
C VAL A 344 3.08 2.27 1.18
N ARG A 345 1.97 1.52 1.35
CA ARG A 345 1.55 0.93 2.63
C ARG A 345 2.66 0.07 3.23
N SER A 346 3.28 -0.78 2.43
CA SER A 346 4.38 -1.66 2.88
C SER A 346 5.65 -0.90 3.28
N LEU A 347 5.89 0.29 2.72
CA LEU A 347 7.12 1.06 2.91
C LEU A 347 7.04 2.06 4.07
N VAL A 348 5.89 2.69 4.29
CA VAL A 348 5.73 3.76 5.30
C VAL A 348 5.00 3.32 6.57
N GLY A 349 4.32 2.17 6.54
CA GLY A 349 3.49 1.69 7.63
C GLY A 349 2.09 2.32 7.66
N GLU A 350 1.23 1.82 8.55
CA GLU A 350 -0.21 2.12 8.55
C GLU A 350 -0.56 3.57 8.94
N GLU A 351 0.23 4.17 9.85
CA GLU A 351 -0.01 5.53 10.34
C GLU A 351 0.19 6.58 9.24
N LEU A 352 1.34 6.55 8.56
CA LEU A 352 1.63 7.46 7.46
C LEU A 352 0.80 7.13 6.20
N PHE A 353 0.46 5.85 6.00
CA PHE A 353 -0.43 5.44 4.91
C PHE A 353 -1.82 6.06 5.04
N SER A 354 -2.37 6.17 6.26
CA SER A 354 -3.68 6.82 6.49
C SER A 354 -3.69 8.29 6.06
N ARG A 355 -2.55 8.99 6.23
CA ARG A 355 -2.36 10.35 5.74
C ARG A 355 -2.24 10.38 4.22
N TYR A 356 -1.46 9.48 3.63
CA TYR A 356 -1.34 9.32 2.18
C TYR A 356 -2.69 9.06 1.51
N ASP A 357 -3.48 8.11 2.03
CA ASP A 357 -4.79 7.74 1.50
C ASP A 357 -5.76 8.92 1.50
N ARG A 358 -5.78 9.70 2.58
CA ARG A 358 -6.56 10.94 2.66
C ARG A 358 -6.13 11.97 1.61
N LEU A 359 -4.81 12.18 1.45
CA LEU A 359 -4.27 13.13 0.46
C LEU A 359 -4.57 12.67 -0.97
N LEU A 360 -4.46 11.37 -1.24
CA LEU A 360 -4.78 10.78 -2.54
C LEU A 360 -6.27 10.93 -2.87
N LEU A 361 -7.14 10.62 -1.91
CA LEU A 361 -8.58 10.83 -2.06
C LEU A 361 -8.91 12.30 -2.29
N GLN A 362 -8.34 13.20 -1.51
CA GLN A 362 -8.56 14.63 -1.66
C GLN A 362 -8.13 15.13 -3.05
N LYS A 363 -6.93 14.77 -3.52
CA LYS A 363 -6.47 15.11 -4.87
C LYS A 363 -7.40 14.57 -5.95
N THR A 364 -7.87 13.33 -5.79
CA THR A 364 -8.78 12.68 -6.75
C THR A 364 -10.11 13.44 -6.82
N LEU A 365 -10.67 13.82 -5.68
CA LEU A 365 -11.90 14.60 -5.58
C LEU A 365 -11.73 16.04 -6.10
N ASP A 366 -10.60 16.70 -5.82
CA ASP A 366 -10.30 18.06 -6.31
C ASP A 366 -10.19 18.12 -7.84
N CYS A 367 -9.80 17.01 -8.50
CA CYS A 367 -9.76 16.89 -9.96
C CYS A 367 -11.14 16.66 -10.60
N MET A 368 -12.14 16.26 -9.82
CA MET A 368 -13.50 15.99 -10.32
C MET A 368 -14.30 17.29 -10.40
N ALA A 369 -14.69 17.70 -11.60
CA ALA A 369 -15.38 18.97 -11.82
C ALA A 369 -16.85 18.99 -11.32
N ASP A 370 -17.41 17.85 -10.94
CA ASP A 370 -18.73 17.66 -10.32
C ASP A 370 -18.67 17.50 -8.79
N VAL A 371 -17.49 17.67 -8.18
CA VAL A 371 -17.31 17.60 -6.72
C VAL A 371 -17.05 18.99 -6.14
N VAL A 372 -17.78 19.33 -5.08
CA VAL A 372 -17.64 20.58 -4.33
C VAL A 372 -17.64 20.32 -2.84
N TYR A 373 -16.81 21.04 -2.10
CA TYR A 373 -16.70 20.87 -0.65
C TYR A 373 -17.73 21.70 0.11
N CYS A 374 -18.31 21.09 1.15
CA CYS A 374 -19.21 21.79 2.07
C CYS A 374 -18.48 22.99 2.72
N PRO A 375 -19.04 24.21 2.67
CA PRO A 375 -18.38 25.41 3.19
C PRO A 375 -18.39 25.50 4.73
N ARG A 376 -19.09 24.60 5.44
CA ARG A 376 -19.04 24.56 6.90
C ARG A 376 -17.67 24.04 7.35
N GLN A 377 -16.95 24.86 8.11
CA GLN A 377 -15.62 24.53 8.63
C GLN A 377 -15.61 23.27 9.50
N SER A 378 -16.73 22.95 10.15
CA SER A 378 -16.88 21.73 10.95
C SER A 378 -17.23 20.48 10.13
N CYS A 379 -17.55 20.63 8.83
CA CYS A 379 -17.99 19.52 7.97
C CYS A 379 -16.96 19.23 6.87
N GLY A 380 -16.70 20.19 5.97
CA GLY A 380 -15.73 20.01 4.88
C GLY A 380 -15.97 18.78 3.97
N SER A 381 -17.13 18.12 4.04
CA SER A 381 -17.40 16.90 3.27
C SER A 381 -17.51 17.21 1.77
N PRO A 382 -16.97 16.35 0.88
CA PRO A 382 -17.23 16.44 -0.55
C PRO A 382 -18.71 16.18 -0.85
N VAL A 383 -19.25 16.93 -1.81
CA VAL A 383 -20.64 16.86 -2.27
C VAL A 383 -20.64 16.80 -3.79
N ILE A 384 -21.32 15.79 -4.34
CA ILE A 384 -21.57 15.70 -5.78
C ILE A 384 -22.69 16.66 -6.12
N TRP A 385 -22.51 17.52 -7.12
CA TRP A 385 -23.53 18.45 -7.58
C TRP A 385 -23.85 18.24 -9.06
N ASP A 386 -25.13 18.41 -9.40
CA ASP A 386 -25.56 18.36 -10.79
C ASP A 386 -25.22 19.69 -11.48
N ARG A 387 -24.48 19.61 -12.60
CA ARG A 387 -24.05 20.77 -13.39
C ARG A 387 -25.20 21.58 -13.97
N SER A 388 -26.42 21.06 -13.94
CA SER A 388 -27.64 21.75 -14.36
C SER A 388 -28.09 22.85 -13.39
N GLY A 389 -27.66 22.81 -12.12
CA GLY A 389 -28.16 23.71 -11.06
C GLY A 389 -27.05 24.39 -10.24
N THR A 390 -27.40 25.46 -9.53
CA THR A 390 -26.45 26.18 -8.65
C THR A 390 -26.52 25.73 -7.19
N ALA A 391 -27.37 24.75 -6.88
CA ALA A 391 -27.62 24.25 -5.53
C ALA A 391 -26.87 22.94 -5.28
N ALA A 392 -26.19 22.85 -4.14
CA ALA A 392 -25.65 21.60 -3.62
C ALA A 392 -26.14 21.39 -2.19
N MET A 393 -26.46 20.14 -1.84
CA MET A 393 -26.89 19.76 -0.50
C MET A 393 -25.91 18.75 0.09
N CYS A 394 -25.31 19.10 1.22
CA CYS A 394 -24.41 18.19 1.92
C CYS A 394 -25.19 17.06 2.58
N THR A 395 -24.84 15.80 2.31
CA THR A 395 -25.48 14.61 2.91
C THR A 395 -25.13 14.39 4.38
N VAL A 396 -24.01 14.95 4.85
CA VAL A 396 -23.53 14.78 6.24
C VAL A 396 -24.19 15.76 7.19
N CYS A 397 -24.30 17.03 6.82
CA CYS A 397 -24.82 18.09 7.69
C CYS A 397 -26.11 18.75 7.18
N SER A 398 -26.69 18.21 6.09
CA SER A 398 -27.91 18.70 5.44
C SER A 398 -27.88 20.18 5.06
N PHE A 399 -26.69 20.77 4.93
CA PHE A 399 -26.52 22.17 4.57
C PHE A 399 -26.68 22.35 3.05
N ALA A 400 -27.71 23.08 2.65
CA ALA A 400 -27.93 23.50 1.27
C ALA A 400 -27.20 24.82 0.99
N PHE A 401 -26.31 24.82 -0.01
CA PHE A 401 -25.48 25.96 -0.37
C PHE A 401 -25.42 26.17 -1.87
N CYS A 402 -25.13 27.41 -2.26
CA CYS A 402 -24.87 27.77 -3.65
C CYS A 402 -23.43 27.41 -4.02
N VAL A 403 -23.25 26.64 -5.09
CA VAL A 403 -21.93 26.20 -5.59
C VAL A 403 -21.06 27.40 -6.02
N ALA A 404 -21.67 28.44 -6.60
CA ALA A 404 -20.95 29.60 -7.12
C ALA A 404 -20.36 30.48 -6.02
N CYS A 405 -21.18 30.86 -5.02
CA CYS A 405 -20.77 31.76 -3.94
C CYS A 405 -20.42 31.09 -2.60
N LYS A 406 -20.64 29.77 -2.46
CA LYS A 406 -20.42 28.98 -1.24
C LYS A 406 -21.20 29.46 0.00
N LYS A 407 -22.29 30.22 -0.19
CA LYS A 407 -23.22 30.66 0.87
C LYS A 407 -24.51 29.83 0.86
N THR A 408 -25.41 30.07 1.81
CA THR A 408 -26.76 29.47 1.82
C THR A 408 -27.44 29.60 0.46
N TYR A 409 -28.08 28.53 0.01
CA TYR A 409 -28.77 28.53 -1.28
C TYR A 409 -29.84 29.62 -1.33
N HIS A 410 -29.86 30.39 -2.42
CA HIS A 410 -30.70 31.58 -2.59
C HIS A 410 -31.62 31.51 -3.82
N GLY A 411 -31.79 30.32 -4.43
CA GLY A 411 -32.69 30.15 -5.56
C GLY A 411 -32.25 30.92 -6.80
N THR A 412 -33.18 31.70 -7.35
CA THR A 412 -32.98 32.56 -8.54
C THR A 412 -32.42 33.94 -8.23
N GLU A 413 -32.26 34.28 -6.94
CA GLU A 413 -31.66 35.55 -6.53
C GLU A 413 -30.20 35.63 -7.01
N ASP A 414 -29.75 36.84 -7.37
CA ASP A 414 -28.39 37.02 -7.86
C ASP A 414 -27.36 36.60 -6.80
N CYS A 415 -26.34 35.88 -7.28
CA CYS A 415 -25.20 35.48 -6.49
C CYS A 415 -24.39 36.73 -6.11
N GLN A 416 -24.70 37.38 -4.97
CA GLN A 416 -24.06 38.62 -4.50
C GLN A 416 -22.53 38.51 -4.24
N GLY A 417 -21.90 37.39 -4.62
CA GLY A 417 -20.52 37.05 -4.32
C GLY A 417 -19.58 36.79 -5.50
N LYS A 418 -20.01 36.74 -6.77
CA LYS A 418 -19.08 36.65 -7.92
C LYS A 418 -19.62 37.32 -9.18
N LYS A 419 -18.95 38.39 -9.63
CA LYS A 419 -18.79 38.64 -11.07
C LYS A 419 -18.13 37.38 -11.65
N ILE A 420 -18.79 36.73 -12.60
CA ILE A 420 -18.20 35.68 -13.42
C ILE A 420 -17.07 36.36 -14.20
N LEU A 421 -15.83 35.92 -13.99
CA LEU A 421 -14.73 36.22 -14.91
C LEU A 421 -14.99 35.38 -16.15
N THR A 422 -15.65 35.95 -17.15
CA THR A 422 -15.60 35.47 -18.52
C THR A 422 -14.30 35.97 -19.14
N GLU A 423 -13.57 35.06 -19.79
CA GLU A 423 -12.19 35.18 -20.25
C GLU A 423 -11.91 36.20 -21.37
N ASN A 424 -12.65 37.31 -21.54
CA ASN A 424 -12.49 38.14 -22.74
C ASN A 424 -12.39 39.67 -22.62
N ASP A 425 -12.22 40.26 -21.43
CA ASP A 425 -11.96 41.72 -21.34
C ASP A 425 -10.73 42.03 -20.49
N ALA A 426 -9.55 41.78 -21.08
CA ALA A 426 -8.25 42.11 -20.49
C ALA A 426 -7.86 43.61 -20.61
N GLN A 427 -8.76 44.49 -21.01
CA GLN A 427 -8.43 45.91 -21.18
C GLN A 427 -9.52 46.79 -20.57
N GLN A 428 -9.10 47.57 -19.57
CA GLN A 428 -9.79 48.72 -18.96
C GLN A 428 -10.83 48.40 -17.87
N THR A 429 -10.37 48.29 -16.63
CA THR A 429 -10.60 49.30 -15.57
C THR A 429 -10.19 48.78 -14.19
N SER A 430 -8.88 48.80 -13.90
CA SER A 430 -8.38 48.91 -12.53
C SER A 430 -7.28 49.96 -12.55
N ALA A 431 -7.52 51.09 -11.88
CA ALA A 431 -6.42 51.99 -11.58
C ALA A 431 -5.50 51.25 -10.60
N GLY A 432 -4.25 51.00 -11.00
CA GLY A 432 -3.24 50.44 -10.11
C GLY A 432 -3.10 51.29 -8.85
N LEU A 433 -2.69 50.68 -7.74
CA LEU A 433 -2.41 51.43 -6.52
C LEU A 433 -1.33 52.49 -6.79
N PRO A 434 -1.39 53.64 -6.09
CA PRO A 434 -0.33 54.65 -6.17
C PRO A 434 1.04 54.01 -5.91
N GLN A 435 2.00 54.23 -6.81
CA GLN A 435 3.33 53.65 -6.71
C GLN A 435 4.25 54.42 -5.73
N SER A 436 3.87 55.66 -5.39
CA SER A 436 4.58 56.49 -4.42
C SER A 436 4.11 56.20 -2.99
N GLN A 437 5.04 56.15 -2.04
CA GLN A 437 4.77 55.96 -0.61
C GLN A 437 3.78 57.00 -0.05
N GLU A 438 3.98 58.29 -0.35
CA GLU A 438 3.08 59.37 0.09
C GLU A 438 1.66 59.23 -0.47
N GLY A 439 1.53 58.80 -1.74
CA GLY A 439 0.24 58.59 -2.38
C GLY A 439 -0.51 57.36 -1.85
N LEU A 440 0.22 56.36 -1.37
CA LEU A 440 -0.34 55.17 -0.75
C LEU A 440 -0.82 55.47 0.67
N GLU A 441 -0.03 56.24 1.42
CA GLU A 441 -0.36 56.71 2.77
C GLU A 441 -1.60 57.61 2.77
N ALA A 442 -1.67 58.60 1.87
CA ALA A 442 -2.86 59.45 1.71
C ALA A 442 -4.12 58.67 1.31
N LEU A 443 -3.97 57.61 0.51
CA LEU A 443 -5.09 56.74 0.11
C LEU A 443 -5.63 55.94 1.30
N TRP A 444 -4.75 55.49 2.19
CA TRP A 444 -5.14 54.78 3.41
C TRP A 444 -5.75 55.73 4.45
N ASP A 445 -5.26 56.95 4.59
CA ASP A 445 -5.84 57.97 5.46
C ASP A 445 -7.25 58.39 5.01
N ASP A 446 -7.47 58.55 3.70
CA ASP A 446 -8.79 58.82 3.12
C ASP A 446 -9.74 57.62 3.33
N TYR A 447 -9.22 56.40 3.29
CA TYR A 447 -10.00 55.20 3.58
C TYR A 447 -10.34 55.05 5.08
N ALA A 448 -9.40 55.38 5.96
CA ALA A 448 -9.58 55.30 7.42
C ALA A 448 -10.56 56.36 7.93
N SER A 449 -10.39 57.60 7.48
CA SER A 449 -11.18 58.78 7.91
C SER A 449 -12.44 59.05 7.07
N GLY A 450 -12.58 58.40 5.92
CA GLY A 450 -13.70 58.59 4.99
C GLY A 450 -15.06 58.14 5.51
N SER A 451 -16.14 58.78 5.01
CA SER A 451 -17.53 58.37 5.26
C SER A 451 -17.82 56.95 4.72
N LYS A 452 -18.90 56.31 5.18
CA LYS A 452 -19.29 54.96 4.72
C LYS A 452 -19.42 54.85 3.19
N GLN A 453 -19.93 55.90 2.54
CA GLN A 453 -19.99 55.99 1.08
C GLN A 453 -18.60 56.17 0.45
N ARG A 454 -17.71 56.97 1.06
CA ARG A 454 -16.33 57.15 0.58
C ARG A 454 -15.55 55.85 0.63
N LYS A 455 -15.67 55.08 1.71
CA LYS A 455 -15.05 53.75 1.85
C LYS A 455 -15.53 52.79 0.77
N GLN A 456 -16.84 52.72 0.53
CA GLN A 456 -17.41 51.88 -0.54
C GLN A 456 -16.88 52.24 -1.92
N LEU A 457 -16.70 53.54 -2.21
CA LEU A 457 -16.11 53.99 -3.47
C LEU A 457 -14.64 53.57 -3.62
N LEU A 458 -13.85 53.67 -2.55
CA LEU A 458 -12.44 53.26 -2.55
C LEU A 458 -12.29 51.73 -2.61
N GLU A 459 -13.13 50.96 -1.89
CA GLU A 459 -13.22 49.50 -2.01
C GLU A 459 -13.59 49.06 -3.44
N SER A 460 -14.46 49.83 -4.11
CA SER A 460 -14.88 49.57 -5.49
C SER A 460 -13.77 49.88 -6.50
N ARG A 461 -12.96 50.93 -6.27
CA ARG A 461 -11.87 51.34 -7.17
C ARG A 461 -10.60 50.49 -7.06
N TYR A 462 -10.18 50.14 -5.84
CA TYR A 462 -8.88 49.51 -5.59
C TYR A 462 -8.98 48.07 -5.05
N GLY A 463 -10.21 47.58 -4.87
CA GLY A 463 -10.50 46.25 -4.36
C GLY A 463 -10.69 46.23 -2.85
N ARG A 464 -11.85 45.74 -2.40
CA ARG A 464 -12.20 45.59 -0.98
C ARG A 464 -11.15 44.85 -0.17
N LYS A 465 -10.62 43.74 -0.71
CA LYS A 465 -9.65 42.89 -0.01
C LYS A 465 -8.33 43.62 0.17
N THR A 466 -7.86 44.35 -0.85
CA THR A 466 -6.65 45.17 -0.78
C THR A 466 -6.80 46.28 0.26
N MET A 467 -7.93 47.00 0.25
CA MET A 467 -8.20 48.09 1.21
C MET A 467 -8.41 47.59 2.65
N GLN A 468 -8.97 46.40 2.87
CA GLN A 468 -9.17 45.84 4.22
C GLN A 468 -7.92 45.14 4.77
N LEU A 469 -7.13 44.47 3.92
CA LEU A 469 -5.89 43.81 4.33
C LEU A 469 -4.80 44.83 4.67
N SER A 470 -4.59 45.85 3.83
CA SER A 470 -3.56 46.86 4.07
C SER A 470 -3.85 47.71 5.30
N VAL A 471 -5.13 48.02 5.56
CA VAL A 471 -5.56 48.70 6.79
C VAL A 471 -5.44 47.76 7.99
N GLY A 472 -5.70 46.46 7.85
CA GLY A 472 -5.48 45.47 8.91
C GLY A 472 -4.00 45.29 9.29
N GLU A 473 -3.10 45.31 8.30
CA GLU A 473 -1.64 45.28 8.52
C GLU A 473 -1.12 46.59 9.13
N CYS A 474 -1.57 47.76 8.62
CA CYS A 474 -1.22 49.06 9.21
C CYS A 474 -1.78 49.22 10.63
N LEU A 475 -3.00 48.73 10.90
CA LEU A 475 -3.58 48.73 12.24
C LEU A 475 -2.90 47.71 13.14
N SER A 476 -2.38 46.60 12.63
CA SER A 476 -1.60 45.63 13.41
C SER A 476 -0.27 46.25 13.88
N GLU A 477 0.46 46.94 12.99
CA GLU A 477 1.72 47.60 13.34
C GLU A 477 1.49 48.84 14.23
N GLN A 478 0.51 49.70 13.89
CA GLN A 478 0.16 50.86 14.74
C GLN A 478 -0.45 50.45 16.09
N TRP A 479 -1.25 49.38 16.16
CA TRP A 479 -1.79 48.90 17.45
C TRP A 479 -0.67 48.37 18.35
N VAL A 480 0.34 47.71 17.77
CA VAL A 480 1.54 47.29 18.50
C VAL A 480 2.32 48.51 18.99
N ASP A 481 2.48 49.57 18.20
CA ASP A 481 3.18 50.80 18.64
C ASP A 481 2.38 51.67 19.62
N ILE A 482 1.05 51.65 19.55
CA ILE A 482 0.17 52.38 20.48
C ILE A 482 0.04 51.66 21.82
N ASN A 483 0.00 50.32 21.82
CA ASN A 483 -0.26 49.52 23.04
C ASN A 483 0.98 48.87 23.65
N SER A 484 2.17 49.08 23.08
CA SER A 484 3.41 48.57 23.66
C SER A 484 4.55 49.58 23.62
N LYS A 485 5.40 49.59 24.67
CA LYS A 485 6.61 50.41 24.75
C LYS A 485 7.82 49.53 25.05
N ASN A 486 9.01 49.95 24.64
CA ASN A 486 10.26 49.23 24.92
C ASN A 486 10.72 49.48 26.36
N CYS A 487 11.23 48.43 27.01
CA CYS A 487 11.89 48.57 28.30
C CYS A 487 13.18 49.41 28.17
N PRO A 488 13.42 50.42 29.02
CA PRO A 488 14.62 51.28 28.96
C PRO A 488 15.92 50.58 29.41
N TYR A 489 15.84 49.32 29.87
CA TYR A 489 16.99 48.52 30.29
C TYR A 489 17.37 47.44 29.28
N CYS A 490 16.38 46.71 28.73
CA CYS A 490 16.62 45.54 27.88
C CYS A 490 15.95 45.61 26.50
N PHE A 491 15.28 46.73 26.20
CA PHE A 491 14.59 47.02 24.93
C PHE A 491 13.50 46.02 24.51
N SER A 492 13.19 45.02 25.33
CA SER A 492 12.07 44.12 25.10
C SER A 492 10.76 44.91 25.08
N ARG A 493 9.90 44.60 24.11
CA ARG A 493 8.60 45.24 23.91
C ARG A 493 7.62 44.74 24.99
N ILE A 494 7.05 45.66 25.77
CA ILE A 494 6.17 45.38 26.90
C ILE A 494 4.80 45.99 26.62
N GLN A 495 3.73 45.22 26.83
CA GLN A 495 2.34 45.66 26.74
C GLN A 495 1.85 46.10 28.13
N LYS A 496 1.01 47.15 28.19
CA LYS A 496 0.37 47.59 29.44
C LYS A 496 -0.96 46.87 29.65
N ASP A 497 -1.13 46.21 30.79
CA ASP A 497 -2.33 45.46 31.19
C ASP A 497 -3.19 46.17 32.26
N GLY A 498 -3.07 47.50 32.35
CA GLY A 498 -4.00 48.38 33.06
C GLY A 498 -3.50 49.01 34.37
N GLY A 499 -4.15 50.11 34.77
CA GLY A 499 -4.20 50.67 36.14
C GLY A 499 -2.96 51.37 36.71
N CYS A 500 -1.75 50.86 36.52
CA CYS A 500 -0.54 51.41 37.13
C CYS A 500 0.38 52.08 36.10
N ILE A 501 0.98 53.22 36.46
CA ILE A 501 2.00 53.90 35.65
C ILE A 501 3.40 53.34 35.88
N VAL A 502 3.63 52.70 37.03
CA VAL A 502 4.88 52.00 37.35
C VAL A 502 4.80 50.60 36.77
N MET A 503 5.61 50.33 35.74
CA MET A 503 5.64 49.06 35.03
C MET A 503 6.90 48.27 35.39
N THR A 504 6.75 46.95 35.53
CA THR A 504 7.87 46.02 35.72
C THR A 504 8.08 45.23 34.44
N CYS A 505 9.30 45.27 33.89
CA CYS A 505 9.60 44.52 32.67
C CYS A 505 9.57 43.02 32.92
N SER A 506 8.77 42.27 32.16
CA SER A 506 8.67 40.80 32.27
C SER A 506 9.95 40.03 31.92
N ARG A 507 10.91 40.68 31.23
CA ARG A 507 12.17 40.06 30.81
C ARG A 507 13.33 40.32 31.78
N CYS A 508 13.52 41.57 32.21
CA CYS A 508 14.63 41.94 33.09
C CYS A 508 14.22 42.24 34.53
N MET A 509 12.92 42.18 34.84
CA MET A 509 12.32 42.44 36.16
C MET A 509 12.63 43.82 36.75
N ARG A 510 13.13 44.77 35.94
CA ARG A 510 13.40 46.15 36.36
C ARG A 510 12.19 47.05 36.16
N MET A 511 12.05 47.99 37.07
CA MET A 511 10.91 48.91 37.14
C MET A 511 11.19 50.20 36.37
N PHE A 512 10.17 50.74 35.71
CA PHE A 512 10.23 52.01 35.00
C PHE A 512 8.85 52.68 34.92
N CYS A 513 8.83 53.99 34.67
CA CYS A 513 7.60 54.74 34.44
C CYS A 513 7.11 54.54 33.01
N TRP A 514 5.86 54.10 32.82
CA TRP A 514 5.29 53.89 31.49
C TRP A 514 5.12 55.19 30.69
N SER A 515 4.83 56.30 31.36
CA SER A 515 4.59 57.58 30.71
C SER A 515 5.87 58.16 30.09
N CYS A 516 6.91 58.32 30.91
CA CYS A 516 8.15 59.01 30.52
C CYS A 516 9.35 58.08 30.30
N LEU A 517 9.19 56.76 30.46
CA LEU A 517 10.25 55.75 30.33
C LEU A 517 11.44 55.92 31.29
N THR A 518 11.25 56.69 32.37
CA THR A 518 12.29 56.90 33.40
C THR A 518 12.53 55.61 34.19
N LYS A 519 13.81 55.31 34.40
CA LYS A 519 14.32 54.17 35.17
C LYS A 519 14.04 54.38 36.66
N LEU A 520 13.27 53.47 37.29
CA LEU A 520 12.91 53.55 38.70
C LEU A 520 13.75 52.56 39.52
N SER A 521 14.17 52.99 40.71
CA SER A 521 14.99 52.22 41.64
C SER A 521 14.20 51.59 42.81
N SER A 522 12.93 51.97 43.02
CA SER A 522 12.05 51.42 44.07
C SER A 522 10.56 51.43 43.68
N HIS A 523 9.72 50.64 44.38
CA HIS A 523 8.28 50.53 44.16
C HIS A 523 7.49 51.81 44.45
N SER A 524 8.00 52.68 45.32
CA SER A 524 7.35 53.95 45.72
C SER A 524 7.57 55.08 44.71
N GLY A 525 8.54 54.98 43.81
CA GLY A 525 8.85 56.06 42.88
C GLY A 525 9.22 57.37 43.57
N ASP A 526 9.81 57.30 44.75
CA ASP A 526 10.13 58.47 45.60
C ASP A 526 10.94 59.49 44.80
N GLY A 527 10.37 60.69 44.67
CA GLY A 527 10.94 61.82 43.93
C GLY A 527 10.58 61.91 42.44
N HIS A 528 10.08 60.86 41.78
CA HIS A 528 9.64 60.96 40.37
C HIS A 528 8.21 61.50 40.25
N PHE A 529 7.31 61.08 41.14
CA PHE A 529 5.90 61.49 41.12
C PHE A 529 5.62 62.72 42.01
N ASP A 530 6.49 63.04 42.97
CA ASP A 530 6.32 64.18 43.88
C ASP A 530 6.77 65.53 43.29
N ASP A 531 7.77 65.54 42.39
CA ASP A 531 8.41 66.76 41.88
C ASP A 531 7.84 67.25 40.52
N GLY A 532 6.73 66.67 40.04
CA GLY A 532 6.09 67.10 38.78
C GLY A 532 6.94 66.88 37.52
N ARG A 533 8.02 66.09 37.58
CA ARG A 533 8.94 65.82 36.46
C ARG A 533 8.45 64.73 35.47
N CYS A 534 7.18 64.33 35.57
CA CYS A 534 6.58 63.37 34.63
C CYS A 534 5.60 64.13 33.73
N ASP A 535 5.98 64.36 32.47
CA ASP A 535 5.27 65.16 31.46
C ASP A 535 3.89 64.61 31.01
N SER A 536 3.17 63.86 31.85
CA SER A 536 1.83 63.37 31.50
C SER A 536 0.84 63.28 32.67
N TYR A 537 1.03 64.03 33.76
CA TYR A 537 0.01 64.14 34.81
C TYR A 537 -0.90 65.36 34.57
N SER A 538 -1.81 65.24 33.59
CA SER A 538 -3.04 66.04 33.57
C SER A 538 -4.21 65.12 33.91
N TYR A 539 -4.91 65.43 35.00
CA TYR A 539 -6.20 64.83 35.36
C TYR A 539 -7.19 65.00 34.21
N ASP A 540 -7.88 63.94 33.83
CA ASP A 540 -9.24 64.05 33.31
C ASP A 540 -10.14 63.10 34.14
N PHE A 541 -11.12 63.71 34.78
CA PHE A 541 -12.20 63.12 35.57
C PHE A 541 -13.28 62.50 34.69
#